data_AF-B7PTM8-F1
#
_entry.id   AF-B7PTM8-F1
#
_cell.length_a   1.000
_cell.length_b   1.000
_cell.length_c   1.000
_cell.angle_alpha   90.00
_cell.angle_beta   90.00
_cell.angle_gamma   90.00
#
_symmetry.space_group_name_H-M   'P 1'
#
loop_
_entity.id
_entity.type
_entity.pdbx_description
1 polymer ?
#
loop_
_entity_poly.entity_id
_entity_poly.type
_entity_poly.pdbx_seq_one_letter_code
_entity_poly.pdbx_strand_id
1 'polypeptide(L)'
;MMMREPSSKYYVSKEEYNGAEYPPYVAGAFYVLGGGILRRLYDASEQEPFFWLEDVFLTGFVAEKAGVNRNSENSITDDEFSCMSLTLTKTVS
;
A
#
# COMPACT_ATOMS: atom_id res chain seq x y z
N MET A 1 -5.81 -9.10 -6.09
CA MET A 1 -7.02 -9.43 -6.87
C MET A 1 -8.24 -8.86 -6.17
N MET A 2 -9.09 -8.14 -6.90
CA MET A 2 -10.33 -7.60 -6.34
C MET A 2 -11.36 -8.72 -6.13
N MET A 3 -11.87 -8.87 -4.91
CA MET A 3 -12.91 -9.86 -4.60
C MET A 3 -14.28 -9.19 -4.63
N ARG A 4 -15.16 -9.66 -5.52
CA ARG A 4 -16.54 -9.18 -5.66
C ARG A 4 -17.58 -10.14 -5.09
N GLU A 5 -17.12 -11.15 -4.35
CA GLU A 5 -17.96 -12.13 -3.67
C GLU A 5 -18.28 -11.64 -2.25
N PRO A 6 -19.55 -11.34 -1.89
CA PRO A 6 -19.92 -10.75 -0.60
C PRO A 6 -19.54 -11.60 0.62
N SER A 7 -19.40 -12.91 0.44
CA SER A 7 -18.98 -13.83 1.51
C SER A 7 -17.47 -13.80 1.79
N SER A 8 -16.68 -13.12 0.95
CA SER A 8 -15.24 -12.99 1.14
C SER A 8 -14.93 -11.91 2.17
N LYS A 9 -13.99 -12.21 3.07
CA LYS A 9 -13.44 -11.20 3.98
C LYS A 9 -12.76 -10.04 3.25
N TYR A 10 -12.40 -10.23 1.97
CA TYR A 10 -11.77 -9.24 1.10
C TYR A 10 -12.77 -8.59 0.12
N TYR A 11 -14.07 -8.75 0.34
CA TYR A 11 -15.11 -8.21 -0.52
C TYR A 11 -15.01 -6.69 -0.62
N VAL A 12 -15.08 -6.18 -1.85
CA VAL A 12 -15.21 -4.75 -2.13
C VAL A 12 -16.35 -4.55 -3.11
N SER A 13 -17.34 -3.77 -2.70
CA SER A 13 -18.49 -3.44 -3.52
C SER A 13 -18.12 -2.46 -4.65
N LYS A 14 -18.97 -2.37 -5.69
CA LYS A 14 -18.80 -1.37 -6.75
C LYS A 14 -19.04 0.06 -6.26
N GLU A 15 -19.75 0.21 -5.15
CA GLU A 15 -20.01 1.50 -4.50
C GLU A 15 -18.76 2.00 -3.79
N GLU A 16 -17.98 1.11 -3.16
CA GLU A 16 -16.69 1.42 -2.54
C GLU A 16 -15.57 1.65 -3.56
N TYR A 17 -15.49 0.81 -4.60
CA TYR A 17 -14.52 0.99 -5.68
C TYR A 17 -15.10 0.54 -7.02
N ASN A 18 -15.25 1.50 -7.93
CA ASN A 18 -15.83 1.25 -9.25
C ASN A 18 -14.79 0.83 -10.31
N GLY A 19 -13.50 0.84 -9.97
CA GLY A 19 -12.43 0.47 -10.88
C GLY A 19 -12.49 -1.00 -11.30
N ALA A 20 -11.91 -1.29 -12.48
CA ALA A 20 -11.80 -2.66 -12.99
C ALA A 20 -10.79 -3.47 -12.18
N GLU A 21 -9.65 -2.86 -11.85
CA GLU A 21 -8.55 -3.43 -11.07
C GLU A 21 -7.99 -2.39 -10.11
N TYR A 22 -7.32 -2.85 -9.05
CA TYR A 22 -6.54 -1.97 -8.19
C TYR A 22 -5.27 -1.53 -8.91
N PRO A 23 -4.69 -0.38 -8.54
CA PRO A 23 -3.32 -0.05 -8.88
C PRO A 23 -2.37 -1.21 -8.55
N PRO A 24 -1.19 -1.29 -9.20
CA PRO A 24 -0.14 -2.20 -8.77
C PRO A 24 0.10 -2.02 -7.26
N TYR A 25 0.03 -3.12 -6.52
CA TYR A 25 0.21 -3.12 -5.06
C TYR A 25 1.02 -4.34 -4.64
N VAL A 26 1.68 -4.23 -3.49
CA VAL A 26 2.46 -5.30 -2.90
C VAL A 26 1.58 -6.02 -1.89
N ALA A 27 1.26 -7.29 -2.17
CA ALA A 27 0.59 -8.16 -1.21
C ALA A 27 1.64 -8.95 -0.43
N GLY A 28 1.63 -8.86 0.90
CA GLY A 28 2.60 -9.59 1.69
C GLY A 28 2.45 -9.39 3.19
N ALA A 29 3.19 -10.17 3.97
CA ALA A 29 3.25 -9.98 5.41
C ALA A 29 4.05 -8.71 5.79
N PHE A 30 4.92 -8.24 4.90
CA PHE A 30 5.75 -7.06 5.09
C PHE A 30 6.26 -6.52 3.74
N TYR A 31 6.61 -5.24 3.73
CA TYR A 31 7.32 -4.56 2.65
C TYR A 31 8.37 -3.62 3.23
N VAL A 32 9.41 -3.35 2.46
CA VAL A 32 10.52 -2.46 2.86
C VAL A 32 10.34 -1.10 2.18
N LEU A 33 10.40 -0.03 2.98
CA LEU A 33 10.26 1.35 2.49
C LEU A 33 11.57 2.11 2.63
N GLY A 34 11.93 2.90 1.62
CA GLY A 34 12.97 3.91 1.76
C GLY A 34 12.57 5.01 2.76
N GLY A 35 13.50 5.50 3.58
CA GLY A 35 13.24 6.62 4.48
C GLY A 35 12.77 7.88 3.74
N GLY A 36 13.30 8.12 2.53
CA GLY A 36 12.93 9.24 1.68
C GLY A 36 11.49 9.19 1.14
N ILE A 37 10.93 7.98 0.96
CA ILE A 37 9.54 7.82 0.46
C ILE A 37 8.50 7.97 1.56
N LEU A 38 8.86 7.72 2.83
CA LEU A 38 7.89 7.74 3.93
C LEU A 38 7.14 9.08 4.02
N ARG A 39 7.85 10.19 3.87
CA ARG A 39 7.24 11.52 3.90
C ARG A 39 6.29 11.73 2.72
N ARG A 40 6.69 11.30 1.52
CA ARG A 40 5.86 11.43 0.32
C ARG A 40 4.59 10.57 0.41
N LEU A 41 4.72 9.35 0.92
CA LEU A 41 3.59 8.46 1.17
C LEU A 41 2.65 9.05 2.22
N TYR A 42 3.18 9.60 3.31
CA TYR A 42 2.38 10.27 4.33
C TYR A 42 1.59 11.46 3.74
N ASP A 43 2.27 12.38 3.06
CA ASP A 43 1.65 13.56 2.47
C ASP A 43 0.63 13.20 1.37
N ALA A 44 0.86 12.10 0.63
CA ALA A 44 -0.08 11.59 -0.36
C ALA A 44 -1.30 10.89 0.29
N SER A 45 -1.10 10.21 1.42
CA SER A 45 -2.17 9.50 2.14
C SER A 45 -3.23 10.44 2.71
N GLU A 46 -2.84 11.65 3.13
CA GLU A 46 -3.79 12.68 3.58
C GLU A 46 -4.70 13.17 2.45
N GLN A 47 -4.28 12.97 1.19
CA GLN A 47 -5.02 13.39 0.01
C GLN A 47 -5.78 12.25 -0.66
N GLU A 48 -5.62 11.00 -0.21
CA GLU A 48 -6.34 9.84 -0.76
C GLU A 48 -7.51 9.45 0.14
N PRO A 49 -8.69 9.14 -0.44
CA PRO A 49 -9.78 8.55 0.31
C PRO A 49 -9.33 7.27 1.00
N PHE A 50 -9.65 7.15 2.29
CA PHE A 50 -9.31 5.97 3.06
C PHE A 50 -9.90 4.70 2.41
N PHE A 51 -9.07 3.69 2.26
CA PHE A 51 -9.45 2.38 1.75
C PHE A 51 -9.06 1.31 2.78
N TRP A 52 -10.01 0.44 3.12
CA TRP A 52 -9.88 -0.43 4.29
C TRP A 52 -8.85 -1.56 4.11
N LEU A 53 -8.50 -1.90 2.86
CA LEU A 53 -7.42 -2.82 2.55
C LEU A 53 -6.07 -2.09 2.60
N GLU A 54 -5.36 -2.17 3.73
CA GLU A 54 -4.11 -1.42 3.95
C GLU A 54 -3.07 -1.61 2.85
N ASP A 55 -2.82 -2.85 2.39
CA ASP A 55 -1.86 -3.13 1.32
C ASP A 55 -2.25 -2.41 0.02
N VAL A 56 -3.54 -2.39 -0.31
CA VAL A 56 -4.07 -1.73 -1.52
C VAL A 56 -4.09 -0.22 -1.35
N PHE A 57 -4.38 0.26 -0.14
CA PHE A 57 -4.36 1.68 0.18
C PHE A 57 -2.95 2.24 0.08
N LEU A 58 -2.02 1.76 0.91
CA LEU A 58 -0.69 2.35 1.04
C LEU A 58 0.20 2.02 -0.16
N THR A 59 0.30 0.74 -0.52
CA THR A 59 1.17 0.32 -1.62
C THR A 59 0.47 0.35 -2.97
N GLY A 60 -0.81 0.66 -3.06
CA GLY A 60 -1.54 0.87 -4.32
C GLY A 60 -1.83 2.34 -4.54
N PHE A 61 -2.95 2.84 -4.01
CA PHE A 61 -3.43 4.20 -4.25
C PHE A 61 -2.44 5.28 -3.81
N VAL A 62 -1.96 5.22 -2.57
CA VAL A 62 -1.06 6.23 -2.01
C VAL A 62 0.29 6.23 -2.72
N ALA A 63 0.88 5.05 -2.97
CA ALA A 63 2.15 4.95 -3.68
C ALA A 63 2.04 5.36 -5.17
N GLU A 64 0.90 5.16 -5.83
CA GLU A 64 0.66 5.69 -7.17
C GLU A 64 0.58 7.22 -7.17
N LYS A 65 -0.18 7.82 -6.23
CA LYS A 65 -0.24 9.28 -6.08
C LYS A 65 1.12 9.90 -5.75
N ALA A 66 1.89 9.24 -4.89
CA ALA A 66 3.22 9.69 -4.51
C ALA A 66 4.28 9.50 -5.63
N GLY A 67 3.93 8.83 -6.73
CA GLY A 67 4.85 8.55 -7.84
C GLY A 67 5.98 7.61 -7.48
N VAL A 68 5.76 6.69 -6.52
CA VAL A 68 6.78 5.79 -6.01
C VAL A 68 6.75 4.44 -6.74
N ASN A 69 7.92 3.99 -7.19
CA ASN A 69 8.06 2.70 -7.87
C ASN A 69 8.04 1.53 -6.89
N ARG A 70 7.50 0.40 -7.34
CA ARG A 70 7.48 -0.87 -6.60
C ARG A 70 8.41 -1.85 -7.28
N ASN A 71 9.34 -2.40 -6.53
CA ASN A 71 10.27 -3.40 -7.02
C ASN A 71 9.65 -4.77 -6.75
N SER A 72 9.87 -5.73 -7.64
CA SER A 72 9.26 -7.08 -7.57
C SER A 72 9.66 -7.91 -6.34
N GLU A 73 10.60 -7.44 -5.52
CA GLU A 73 11.09 -8.09 -4.29
C GLU A 73 10.48 -7.49 -3.01
N ASN A 74 9.21 -7.11 -3.02
CA ASN A 74 8.51 -6.47 -1.89
C ASN A 74 9.23 -5.24 -1.31
N SER A 75 10.05 -4.56 -2.13
CA SER A 75 10.72 -3.32 -1.75
C SER A 75 10.16 -2.16 -2.55
N ILE A 76 9.91 -1.05 -1.86
CA ILE A 76 9.46 0.21 -2.44
C ILE A 76 10.59 1.21 -2.13
N THR A 77 11.30 1.65 -3.17
CA THR A 77 12.51 2.47 -3.04
C THR A 77 12.46 3.63 -4.02
N ASP A 78 12.96 4.79 -3.60
CA ASP A 78 13.42 5.84 -4.51
C ASP A 78 14.87 5.56 -4.94
N ASP A 79 15.30 6.13 -6.06
CA ASP A 79 16.68 6.07 -6.56
C ASP A 79 17.76 6.66 -5.61
N GLU A 80 17.36 7.36 -4.53
CA GLU A 80 18.26 7.81 -3.47
C GLU A 80 18.12 6.97 -2.18
N PHE A 81 19.20 6.25 -1.85
CA PHE A 81 19.32 5.30 -0.76
C PHE A 81 19.01 5.85 0.65
N SER A 82 18.09 5.19 1.36
CA SER A 82 18.26 4.73 2.76
C SER A 82 17.09 3.80 3.11
N CYS A 83 17.37 2.51 3.31
CA CYS A 83 16.37 1.49 3.62
C CYS A 83 15.97 1.57 5.10
N MET A 84 14.71 1.86 5.41
CA MET A 84 14.17 1.71 6.75
C MET A 84 13.25 0.48 6.80
N SER A 85 13.70 -0.57 7.47
CA SER A 85 12.84 -1.70 7.83
C SER A 85 11.86 -1.26 8.91
N LEU A 86 10.57 -1.10 8.57
CA LEU A 86 9.50 -1.02 9.55
C LEU A 86 9.24 -2.42 10.09
N THR A 87 10.01 -2.82 11.10
CA THR A 87 9.71 -4.00 11.89
C THR A 87 8.56 -3.65 12.83
N LEU A 88 7.34 -4.14 12.55
CA LEU A 88 6.32 -4.24 13.60
C LEU A 88 6.81 -5.29 14.60
N THR A 89 7.62 -4.87 15.58
CA THR A 89 7.86 -5.69 16.76
C THR A 89 6.53 -5.76 17.50
N LYS A 90 5.88 -6.93 17.45
CA LYS A 90 4.89 -7.29 18.47
C LYS A 90 5.57 -7.13 19.82
N THR A 91 5.30 -6.03 20.50
CA THR A 91 5.53 -5.94 21.94
C THR A 91 4.42 -6.77 22.56
N VAL A 92 4.72 -8.04 22.81
CA VAL A 92 3.91 -8.86 23.71
C VAL A 92 4.00 -8.18 25.06
N SER A 93 2.86 -7.66 25.56
CA SER A 93 2.71 -7.32 26.98
C SER A 93 2.44 -8.57 27.79
#